data_AF-A0A7Y4IQU0-F1
#
_entry.id   AF-A0A7Y4IQU0-F1
#
_cell.length_a   1.000
_cell.length_b   1.000
_cell.length_c   1.000
_cell.angle_alpha   90.00
_cell.angle_beta   90.00
_cell.angle_gamma   90.00
#
_symmetry.space_group_name_H-M   'P 1'
#
loop_
_entity.id
_entity.type
_entity.pdbx_description
1 polymer ?
#
loop_
_entity_poly.entity_id
_entity_poly.type
_entity_poly.pdbx_seq_one_letter_code
_entity_poly.pdbx_strand_id
1 'polypeptide(L)'
;MEVISATESLRDLLEAHDVPCHVEGEWLRLGESGPRVQGWYIYRPNANTERSVRLDVVFELWPGRVITESFSCQGDSRDDAQRNVIESFSRSSLHVLLSAFLNVGSEYIQVEEWGVGGSARQVFLGEVVALSSNPSDVPEPAWLTLFEDAVKSLPLAPGTHWVRIYFAQLDARILALEVLLDNEEWPELKAGLERAPWPRAQGLLSNRLFLVLQGGVDVSRAVATFVEHADQPVDVIQREIQAQGASLLEAEKLVAYIPEAFGAACATNVGAKVPESVQFVEWNGSATYDVVLAQDPLWLEASRLAKRTLDGRGLSEDQLDAIINRSVLLDKLDVAIAAGAKPEIVVLGPFTIALTEEGTQAMRLEAAERASLQNRD
;
A
#
# COMPACT_ATOMS: atom_id res chain seq x y z
N MET A 1 21.26 -4.03 22.69
CA MET A 1 20.20 -3.27 21.99
C MET A 1 18.96 -3.46 22.83
N GLU A 2 18.44 -2.38 23.39
CA GLU A 2 17.24 -2.40 24.22
C GLU A 2 16.05 -1.97 23.35
N VAL A 3 14.94 -2.69 23.45
CA VAL A 3 13.71 -2.45 22.69
C VAL A 3 12.56 -2.37 23.69
N ILE A 4 11.80 -1.27 23.66
CA ILE A 4 10.66 -1.02 24.54
C ILE A 4 9.44 -0.71 23.68
N SER A 5 8.27 -1.21 24.05
CA SER A 5 7.02 -0.83 23.40
C SER A 5 6.77 0.68 23.50
N ALA A 6 6.35 1.30 22.40
CA ALA A 6 5.90 2.69 22.35
C ALA A 6 4.37 2.81 22.34
N THR A 7 3.64 1.71 22.54
CA THR A 7 2.18 1.64 22.40
C THR A 7 1.44 2.65 23.29
N GLU A 8 1.87 2.84 24.54
CA GLU A 8 1.24 3.83 25.44
C GLU A 8 1.46 5.26 24.94
N SER A 9 2.69 5.63 24.59
CA SER A 9 2.99 6.95 24.01
C SER A 9 2.24 7.20 22.69
N LEU A 10 2.06 6.17 21.87
CA LEU A 10 1.28 6.28 20.64
C LEU A 10 -0.20 6.47 20.93
N ARG A 11 -0.76 5.76 21.93
CA ARG A 11 -2.15 5.97 22.37
C ARG A 11 -2.35 7.41 22.84
N ASP A 12 -1.50 7.91 23.73
CA ASP A 12 -1.62 9.27 24.25
C ASP A 12 -1.57 10.30 23.12
N LEU A 13 -0.67 10.09 22.14
CA LEU A 13 -0.57 10.92 20.94
C LEU A 13 -1.87 10.87 20.12
N LEU A 14 -2.43 9.69 19.88
CA LEU A 14 -3.64 9.52 19.06
C LEU A 14 -4.89 10.07 19.75
N GLU A 15 -5.03 9.84 21.06
CA GLU A 15 -6.13 10.38 21.86
C GLU A 15 -6.06 11.92 21.93
N ALA A 16 -4.86 12.51 21.94
CA ALA A 16 -4.67 13.96 21.82
C ALA A 16 -5.10 14.52 20.45
N HIS A 17 -5.28 13.67 19.45
CA HIS A 17 -5.83 14.01 18.12
C HIS A 17 -7.30 13.56 17.97
N ASP A 18 -8.00 13.29 19.08
CA ASP A 18 -9.39 12.83 19.10
C ASP A 18 -9.62 11.51 18.33
N VAL A 19 -8.60 10.65 18.26
CA VAL A 19 -8.69 9.33 17.62
C VAL A 19 -8.96 8.26 18.68
N PRO A 20 -10.16 7.64 18.70
CA PRO A 20 -10.45 6.55 19.63
C PRO A 20 -9.55 5.34 19.37
N CYS A 21 -8.94 4.82 20.43
CA CYS A 21 -8.01 3.69 20.37
C CYS A 21 -8.53 2.48 21.16
N HIS A 22 -8.61 1.33 20.50
CA HIS A 22 -8.96 0.05 21.12
C HIS A 22 -7.75 -0.89 21.13
N VAL A 23 -7.48 -1.55 22.26
CA VAL A 23 -6.36 -2.49 22.36
C VAL A 23 -6.72 -3.84 21.74
N GLU A 24 -5.88 -4.31 20.82
CA GLU A 24 -5.97 -5.63 20.21
C GLU A 24 -4.64 -6.37 20.38
N GLY A 25 -4.48 -7.01 21.54
CA GLY A 25 -3.20 -7.61 21.91
C GLY A 25 -2.11 -6.54 22.00
N GLU A 26 -1.12 -6.61 21.11
CA GLU A 26 -0.01 -5.65 21.04
C GLU A 26 -0.29 -4.42 20.16
N TRP A 27 -1.42 -4.43 19.43
CA TRP A 27 -1.82 -3.38 18.51
C TRP A 27 -2.84 -2.42 19.13
N LEU A 28 -2.88 -1.20 18.61
CA LEU A 28 -3.98 -0.25 18.81
C LEU A 28 -4.80 -0.18 17.53
N ARG A 29 -6.08 -0.54 17.58
CA ARG A 29 -7.03 -0.26 16.50
C ARG A 29 -7.55 1.16 16.62
N LEU A 30 -7.56 1.86 15.49
CA LEU A 30 -8.04 3.24 15.38
C LEU A 30 -9.50 3.22 14.93
N GLY A 31 -10.41 3.71 15.76
CA GLY A 31 -11.84 3.61 15.53
C GLY A 31 -12.39 2.18 15.66
N GLU A 32 -13.57 1.92 15.09
CA GLU A 32 -14.22 0.60 15.14
C GLU A 32 -13.63 -0.39 14.13
N SER A 33 -13.32 0.06 12.92
CA SER A 33 -12.85 -0.78 11.80
C SER A 33 -11.63 -0.20 11.08
N GLY A 34 -11.01 0.86 11.62
CA GLY A 34 -9.89 1.52 10.97
C GLY A 34 -8.56 0.77 11.10
N PRO A 35 -7.46 1.39 10.62
CA PRO A 35 -6.11 0.84 10.70
C PRO A 35 -5.69 0.45 12.11
N ARG A 36 -4.65 -0.36 12.20
CA ARG A 36 -3.97 -0.69 13.46
C ARG A 36 -2.57 -0.13 13.49
N VAL A 37 -2.11 0.25 14.69
CA VAL A 37 -0.77 0.80 14.90
C VAL A 37 -0.07 0.15 16.08
N GLN A 38 1.24 -0.04 15.93
CA GLN A 38 2.14 -0.42 16.99
C GLN A 38 3.47 0.34 16.82
N GLY A 39 4.26 0.47 17.88
CA GLY A 39 5.61 1.00 17.75
C GLY A 39 6.56 0.57 18.86
N TRP A 40 7.84 0.87 18.65
CA TRP A 40 8.92 0.52 19.56
C TRP A 40 9.97 1.61 19.65
N TYR A 41 10.41 1.90 20.86
CA TYR A 41 11.64 2.63 21.14
C TYR A 41 12.83 1.68 21.12
N ILE A 42 13.85 2.02 20.33
CA ILE A 42 15.07 1.23 20.14
C ILE A 42 16.28 2.06 20.57
N TYR A 43 17.05 1.53 21.51
CA TYR A 43 18.27 2.14 22.02
C TYR A 43 19.50 1.33 21.59
N ARG A 44 20.41 2.00 20.85
CA ARG A 44 21.66 1.39 20.35
C ARG A 44 22.73 1.42 21.45
N PRO A 45 23.49 0.33 21.69
CA PRO A 45 24.57 0.33 22.68
C PRO A 45 25.73 1.22 22.20
N ASN A 46 26.05 2.32 22.91
CA ASN A 46 27.26 3.18 22.84
C ASN A 46 27.22 4.29 23.92
N ALA A 47 28.32 5.00 24.21
CA ALA A 47 28.53 5.85 25.41
C ALA A 47 27.51 7.01 25.69
N ASN A 48 26.53 7.25 24.82
CA ASN A 48 25.47 8.26 24.97
C ASN A 48 24.05 7.66 24.81
N THR A 49 23.88 6.36 25.08
CA THR A 49 22.66 5.54 24.82
C THR A 49 21.38 6.11 25.36
N GLU A 50 21.40 6.71 26.55
CA GLU A 50 20.17 7.17 27.20
C GLU A 50 19.61 8.43 26.54
N ARG A 51 20.42 9.13 25.74
CA ARG A 51 20.07 10.41 25.11
C ARG A 51 19.74 10.30 23.64
N SER A 52 19.77 9.09 23.07
CA SER A 52 19.41 8.87 21.66
C SER A 52 18.50 7.67 21.52
N VAL A 53 17.38 7.86 20.84
CA VAL A 53 16.36 6.85 20.64
C VAL A 53 15.93 6.81 19.19
N ARG A 54 15.64 5.62 18.69
CA ARG A 54 14.88 5.42 17.46
C ARG A 54 13.45 5.00 17.81
N LEU A 55 12.47 5.61 17.16
CA LEU A 55 11.09 5.16 17.18
C LEU A 55 10.81 4.46 15.86
N ASP A 56 10.35 3.21 15.91
CA ASP A 56 9.71 2.57 14.77
C ASP A 56 8.21 2.54 15.01
N VAL A 57 7.43 2.93 14.00
CA VAL A 57 5.98 2.89 14.01
C VAL A 57 5.52 2.09 12.80
N VAL A 58 4.63 1.13 13.06
CA VAL A 58 4.07 0.25 12.05
C VAL A 58 2.57 0.50 12.02
N PHE A 59 2.05 0.92 10.87
CA PHE A 59 0.63 1.10 10.59
C PHE A 59 0.16 0.01 9.65
N GLU A 60 -0.63 -0.93 10.15
CA GLU A 60 -1.34 -1.87 9.31
C GLU A 60 -2.66 -1.24 8.87
N LEU A 61 -2.75 -0.86 7.60
CA LEU A 61 -3.96 -0.26 7.03
C LEU A 61 -5.08 -1.30 6.97
N TRP A 62 -4.73 -2.50 6.54
CA TRP A 62 -5.57 -3.70 6.45
C TRP A 62 -4.66 -4.92 6.24
N PRO A 63 -5.16 -6.17 6.35
CA PRO A 63 -4.37 -7.39 6.16
C PRO A 63 -3.40 -7.32 4.97
N GLY A 64 -2.11 -7.47 5.25
CA GLY A 64 -1.04 -7.50 4.26
C GLY A 64 -0.61 -6.14 3.69
N ARG A 65 -1.18 -5.02 4.14
CA ARG A 65 -0.73 -3.66 3.79
C ARG A 65 -0.30 -2.88 5.01
N VAL A 66 1.01 -2.65 5.08
CA VAL A 66 1.68 -2.04 6.23
C VAL A 66 2.53 -0.86 5.77
N ILE A 67 2.42 0.27 6.46
CA ILE A 67 3.33 1.42 6.38
C ILE A 67 4.30 1.30 7.55
N THR A 68 5.60 1.50 7.30
CA THR A 68 6.62 1.48 8.37
C THR A 68 7.41 2.77 8.37
N GLU A 69 7.33 3.49 9.47
CA GLU A 69 8.04 4.75 9.67
C GLU A 69 9.08 4.62 10.77
N SER A 70 10.29 5.11 10.51
CA SER A 70 11.37 5.16 11.50
C SER A 70 11.83 6.59 11.71
N PHE A 71 12.03 6.98 12.96
CA PHE A 71 12.52 8.29 13.38
C PHE A 71 13.66 8.12 14.37
N SER A 72 14.62 9.03 14.40
CA SER A 72 15.71 9.01 15.37
C SER A 72 15.98 10.41 15.88
N CYS A 73 15.96 10.58 17.19
CA CYS A 73 16.20 11.86 17.84
C CYS A 73 17.20 11.72 18.99
N GLN A 74 17.70 12.88 19.43
CA GLN A 74 18.46 13.02 20.65
C GLN A 74 17.70 13.90 21.66
N GLY A 75 18.04 13.79 22.94
CA GLY A 75 17.51 14.62 24.01
C GLY A 75 18.50 14.78 25.16
N ASP A 76 18.24 15.70 26.08
CA ASP A 76 19.07 15.92 27.26
C ASP A 76 18.95 14.79 28.30
N SER A 77 17.82 14.09 28.25
CA SER A 77 17.50 12.89 29.01
C SER A 77 16.83 11.83 28.12
N ARG A 78 16.57 10.65 28.68
CA ARG A 78 15.81 9.59 28.01
C ARG A 78 14.39 10.01 27.66
N ASP A 79 13.69 10.59 28.63
CA ASP A 79 12.32 11.05 28.47
C ASP A 79 12.24 12.17 27.43
N ASP A 80 13.23 13.07 27.41
CA ASP A 80 13.31 14.12 26.38
C ASP A 80 13.57 13.53 24.99
N ALA A 81 14.45 12.53 24.87
CA ALA A 81 14.70 11.87 23.59
C ALA A 81 13.43 11.16 23.06
N GLN A 82 12.67 10.51 23.94
CA GLN A 82 11.39 9.88 23.61
C GLN A 82 10.34 10.90 23.19
N ARG A 83 10.20 12.00 23.93
CA ARG A 83 9.28 13.10 23.57
C ARG A 83 9.62 13.67 22.20
N ASN A 84 10.90 13.98 21.96
CA ASN A 84 11.37 14.56 20.71
C ASN A 84 11.10 13.64 19.51
N VAL A 85 11.29 12.32 19.66
CA VAL A 85 11.06 11.38 18.54
C VAL A 85 9.57 11.20 18.24
N ILE A 86 8.72 11.23 19.25
CA ILE A 86 7.25 11.20 19.10
C ILE A 86 6.76 12.48 18.41
N GLU A 87 7.26 13.65 18.83
CA GLU A 87 6.95 14.92 18.18
C GLU A 87 7.40 14.94 16.71
N SER A 88 8.59 14.42 16.42
CA SER A 88 9.08 14.30 15.05
C SER A 88 8.18 13.41 14.18
N PHE A 89 7.70 12.29 14.73
CA PHE A 89 6.72 11.45 14.05
C PHE A 89 5.40 12.18 13.81
N SER A 90 4.87 12.85 14.83
CA SER A 90 3.61 13.61 14.76
C SER A 90 3.65 14.63 13.62
N ARG A 91 4.69 15.47 13.61
CA ARG A 91 4.83 16.56 12.63
C ARG A 91 5.08 16.07 11.20
N SER A 92 5.68 14.89 11.02
CA SER A 92 6.09 14.44 9.69
C SER A 92 5.07 13.53 9.01
N SER A 93 4.57 12.52 9.72
CA SER A 93 3.81 11.43 9.09
C SER A 93 2.45 11.21 9.72
N LEU A 94 2.27 11.49 11.03
CA LEU A 94 0.99 11.21 11.69
C LEU A 94 -0.17 11.97 11.03
N HIS A 95 -0.06 13.28 10.84
CA HIS A 95 -1.16 14.06 10.28
C HIS A 95 -1.59 13.57 8.90
N VAL A 96 -0.63 13.19 8.04
CA VAL A 96 -0.92 12.59 6.73
C VAL A 96 -1.68 11.27 6.89
N LEU A 97 -1.24 10.39 7.79
CA LEU A 97 -1.89 9.10 8.04
C LEU A 97 -3.32 9.28 8.59
N LEU A 98 -3.51 10.18 9.55
CA LEU A 98 -4.83 10.42 10.15
C LEU A 98 -5.79 11.06 9.13
N SER A 99 -5.32 12.00 8.31
CA SER A 99 -6.15 12.61 7.28
C SER A 99 -6.50 11.63 6.15
N ALA A 100 -5.54 10.83 5.69
CA ALA A 100 -5.77 9.89 4.58
C ALA A 100 -6.64 8.68 4.96
N PHE A 101 -6.53 8.17 6.19
CA PHE A 101 -7.18 6.91 6.57
C PHE A 101 -8.31 7.05 7.59
N LEU A 102 -8.40 8.17 8.30
CA LEU A 102 -9.41 8.41 9.32
C LEU A 102 -10.20 9.70 9.07
N ASN A 103 -9.92 10.42 7.97
CA ASN A 103 -10.53 11.71 7.63
C ASN A 103 -10.43 12.75 8.77
N VAL A 104 -9.37 12.66 9.57
CA VAL A 104 -9.10 13.67 10.61
C VAL A 104 -8.46 14.88 9.95
N GLY A 105 -9.14 16.02 10.00
CA GLY A 105 -8.63 17.26 9.43
C GLY A 105 -7.36 17.73 10.15
N SER A 106 -6.42 18.30 9.40
CA SER A 106 -5.20 18.89 9.94
C SER A 106 -4.79 20.11 9.11
N GLU A 107 -4.33 21.16 9.77
CA GLU A 107 -3.76 22.36 9.11
C GLU A 107 -2.35 22.11 8.55
N TYR A 108 -1.70 21.01 8.98
CA TYR A 108 -0.35 20.62 8.58
C TYR A 108 -0.31 19.78 7.30
N ILE A 109 -1.46 19.63 6.63
CA ILE A 109 -1.55 18.86 5.38
C ILE A 109 -2.18 19.70 4.26
N GLN A 110 -1.70 19.46 3.05
CA GLN A 110 -2.32 19.94 1.83
C GLN A 110 -2.97 18.76 1.11
N VAL A 111 -4.25 18.89 0.77
CA VAL A 111 -4.97 17.90 -0.04
C VAL A 111 -5.03 18.40 -1.47
N GLU A 112 -4.38 17.69 -2.39
CA GLU A 112 -4.32 18.04 -3.81
C GLU A 112 -4.96 16.96 -4.69
N GLU A 113 -5.19 17.30 -5.95
CA GLU A 113 -5.57 16.34 -6.99
C GLU A 113 -4.48 16.29 -8.06
N TRP A 114 -3.86 15.11 -8.23
CA TRP A 114 -2.82 14.86 -9.22
C TRP A 114 -3.28 13.84 -10.27
N GLY A 115 -2.89 14.03 -11.52
CA GLY A 115 -3.00 13.00 -12.55
C GLY A 115 -1.83 12.01 -12.43
N VAL A 116 -2.11 10.77 -12.04
CA VAL A 116 -1.10 9.70 -11.87
C VAL A 116 -1.62 8.40 -12.48
N GLY A 117 -0.80 7.74 -13.30
CA GLY A 117 -1.21 6.49 -13.97
C GLY A 117 -2.47 6.64 -14.83
N GLY A 118 -2.72 7.83 -15.39
CA GLY A 118 -3.91 8.12 -16.21
C GLY A 118 -5.20 8.37 -15.42
N SER A 119 -5.16 8.44 -14.09
CA SER A 119 -6.34 8.72 -13.25
C SER A 119 -6.09 9.92 -12.32
N ALA A 120 -7.16 10.65 -11.98
CA ALA A 120 -7.11 11.64 -10.92
C ALA A 120 -6.94 10.94 -9.56
N ARG A 121 -6.00 11.41 -8.75
CA ARG A 121 -5.68 10.90 -7.42
C ARG A 121 -5.72 12.03 -6.42
N GLN A 122 -6.33 11.76 -5.27
CA GLN A 122 -6.20 12.61 -4.11
C GLN A 122 -4.83 12.39 -3.47
N VAL A 123 -4.13 13.47 -3.16
CA VAL A 123 -2.79 13.44 -2.56
C VAL A 123 -2.83 14.18 -1.24
N PHE A 124 -2.57 13.45 -0.16
CA PHE A 124 -2.40 13.97 1.19
C PHE A 124 -0.92 14.28 1.39
N LEU A 125 -0.54 15.52 1.15
CA LEU A 125 0.82 16.00 1.18
C LEU A 125 1.13 16.62 2.55
N GLY A 126 2.08 16.04 3.28
CA GLY A 126 2.61 16.65 4.50
C GLY A 126 3.56 17.81 4.17
N GLU A 127 3.82 18.67 5.15
CA GLU A 127 4.87 19.68 5.02
C GLU A 127 6.26 19.03 4.95
N VAL A 128 7.21 19.73 4.31
CA VAL A 128 8.62 19.35 4.41
C VAL A 128 9.12 19.70 5.81
N VAL A 129 9.28 18.68 6.66
CA VAL A 129 9.78 18.84 8.02
C VAL A 129 11.30 18.93 7.98
N ALA A 130 11.82 20.12 8.28
CA ALA A 130 13.25 20.37 8.42
C ALA A 130 13.68 20.34 9.89
N LEU A 131 14.76 19.62 10.19
CA LEU A 131 15.49 19.72 11.45
C LEU A 131 16.85 20.35 11.14
N SER A 132 17.17 21.47 11.79
CA SER A 132 18.42 22.19 11.59
C SER A 132 19.03 22.63 12.91
N SER A 133 20.37 22.58 13.02
CA SER A 133 21.09 23.24 14.12
C SER A 133 20.99 24.78 14.05
N ASN A 134 20.76 25.33 12.86
CA ASN A 134 20.57 26.77 12.61
C ASN A 134 19.29 26.99 11.78
N PRO A 135 18.16 27.37 12.39
CA PRO A 135 16.88 27.51 11.70
C PRO A 135 16.87 28.57 10.57
N SER A 136 17.76 29.55 10.61
CA SER A 136 17.92 30.57 9.57
C SER A 136 18.44 30.04 8.23
N ASP A 137 18.98 28.81 8.22
CA ASP A 137 19.72 28.24 7.09
C ASP A 137 18.89 27.21 6.30
N VAL A 138 17.56 27.17 6.49
CA VAL A 138 16.66 26.23 5.79
C VAL A 138 16.06 26.93 4.56
N PRO A 139 16.64 26.79 3.35
CA PRO A 139 16.04 27.31 2.13
C PRO A 139 14.82 26.47 1.73
N GLU A 140 13.99 27.05 0.86
CA GLU A 140 12.89 26.33 0.22
C GLU A 140 13.43 25.10 -0.54
N PRO A 141 12.76 23.93 -0.43
CA PRO A 141 13.23 22.69 -1.01
C PRO A 141 13.11 22.69 -2.54
N ALA A 142 14.15 23.15 -3.24
CA ALA A 142 14.22 23.17 -4.71
C ALA A 142 14.08 21.79 -5.37
N TRP A 143 14.16 20.70 -4.60
CA TRP A 143 13.93 19.33 -5.05
C TRP A 143 12.43 18.96 -5.12
N LEU A 144 11.54 19.73 -4.51
CA LEU A 144 10.11 19.40 -4.38
C LEU A 144 9.41 19.30 -5.75
N THR A 145 9.67 20.24 -6.67
CA THR A 145 9.11 20.19 -8.03
C THR A 145 9.60 18.96 -8.80
N LEU A 146 10.88 18.62 -8.71
CA LEU A 146 11.45 17.41 -9.34
C LEU A 146 10.77 16.15 -8.79
N PHE A 147 10.50 16.13 -7.48
CA PHE A 147 9.79 15.05 -6.83
C PHE A 147 8.34 14.91 -7.32
N GLU A 148 7.58 16.00 -7.31
CA GLU A 148 6.19 15.99 -7.77
C GLU A 148 6.07 15.52 -9.22
N ASP A 149 6.92 16.03 -10.11
CA ASP A 149 6.95 15.64 -11.52
C ASP A 149 7.24 14.15 -11.66
N ALA A 150 8.16 13.62 -10.87
CA ALA A 150 8.47 12.19 -10.86
C ALA A 150 7.26 11.35 -10.43
N VAL A 151 6.57 11.73 -9.36
CA VAL A 151 5.36 11.02 -8.89
C VAL A 151 4.24 11.09 -9.93
N LYS A 152 3.99 12.26 -10.51
CA LYS A 152 2.96 12.48 -11.56
C LYS A 152 3.25 11.67 -12.83
N SER A 153 4.52 11.40 -13.12
CA SER A 153 4.93 10.59 -14.28
C SER A 153 4.83 9.07 -14.06
N LEU A 154 4.62 8.60 -12.83
CA LEU A 154 4.60 7.17 -12.55
C LEU A 154 3.35 6.48 -13.12
N PRO A 155 3.50 5.27 -13.69
CA PRO A 155 2.38 4.43 -14.06
C PRO A 155 1.85 3.66 -12.84
N LEU A 156 1.50 4.35 -11.74
CA LEU A 156 0.96 3.71 -10.53
C LEU A 156 -0.45 3.16 -10.80
N ALA A 157 -0.68 1.93 -10.32
CA ALA A 157 -1.99 1.30 -10.36
C ALA A 157 -3.02 2.07 -9.49
N PRO A 158 -4.32 1.97 -9.78
CA PRO A 158 -5.39 2.39 -8.88
C PRO A 158 -5.21 1.90 -7.43
N GLY A 159 -5.70 2.68 -6.47
CA GLY A 159 -5.61 2.39 -5.04
C GLY A 159 -4.68 3.32 -4.25
N THR A 160 -4.22 2.81 -3.10
CA THR A 160 -3.44 3.52 -2.10
C THR A 160 -1.94 3.30 -2.27
N HIS A 161 -1.20 4.38 -2.38
CA HIS A 161 0.27 4.38 -2.41
C HIS A 161 0.82 5.42 -1.44
N TRP A 162 2.05 5.26 -0.99
CA TRP A 162 2.74 6.26 -0.17
C TRP A 162 4.19 6.44 -0.58
N VAL A 163 4.67 7.67 -0.44
CA VAL A 163 6.05 8.02 -0.79
C VAL A 163 6.71 8.71 0.38
N ARG A 164 7.95 8.29 0.67
CA ARG A 164 8.80 8.86 1.71
C ARG A 164 10.09 9.38 1.11
N ILE A 165 10.45 10.60 1.48
CA ILE A 165 11.77 11.17 1.24
C ILE A 165 12.39 11.52 2.60
N TYR A 166 13.62 11.09 2.80
CA TYR A 166 14.45 11.53 3.92
C TYR A 166 15.85 11.88 3.44
N PHE A 167 16.25 13.12 3.67
CA PHE A 167 17.60 13.60 3.45
C PHE A 167 18.21 14.03 4.77
N ALA A 168 19.48 13.71 5.00
CA ALA A 168 20.24 14.22 6.12
C ALA A 168 21.70 14.52 5.76
N GLN A 169 22.24 15.57 6.34
CA GLN A 169 23.65 15.94 6.28
C GLN A 169 24.20 16.33 7.64
N LEU A 170 25.52 16.29 7.77
CA LEU A 170 26.28 16.90 8.85
C LEU A 170 27.47 17.64 8.24
N ASP A 171 27.59 18.94 8.51
CA ASP A 171 28.69 19.79 8.01
C ASP A 171 28.91 19.66 6.49
N ALA A 172 27.86 19.91 5.71
CA ALA A 172 27.83 19.77 4.25
C ALA A 172 28.05 18.34 3.69
N ARG A 173 28.27 17.34 4.54
CA ARG A 173 28.41 15.93 4.12
C ARG A 173 27.07 15.21 4.23
N ILE A 174 26.59 14.69 3.10
CA ILE A 174 25.39 13.85 3.07
C ILE A 174 25.62 12.59 3.92
N LEU A 175 24.76 12.39 4.90
CA LEU A 175 24.70 11.21 5.74
C LEU A 175 23.74 10.16 5.17
N ALA A 176 22.59 10.62 4.67
CA ALA A 176 21.55 9.76 4.12
C ALA A 176 20.73 10.48 3.04
N LEU A 177 20.33 9.73 2.03
CA LEU A 177 19.23 10.05 1.12
C LEU A 177 18.43 8.76 0.89
N GLU A 178 17.22 8.76 1.42
CA GLU A 178 16.26 7.67 1.33
C GLU A 178 15.05 8.13 0.54
N VAL A 179 14.61 7.28 -0.39
CA VAL A 179 13.45 7.51 -1.25
C VAL A 179 12.72 6.19 -1.37
N LEU A 180 11.54 6.10 -0.75
CA LEU A 180 10.74 4.88 -0.74
C LEU A 180 9.36 5.12 -1.36
N LEU A 181 8.90 4.16 -2.15
CA LEU A 181 7.54 4.04 -2.64
C LEU A 181 6.98 2.72 -2.09
N ASP A 182 5.86 2.76 -1.36
CA ASP A 182 5.24 1.58 -0.76
C ASP A 182 6.21 0.73 0.12
N ASN A 183 7.09 1.42 0.86
CA ASN A 183 8.22 0.87 1.63
C ASN A 183 9.34 0.21 0.81
N GLU A 184 9.28 0.25 -0.51
CA GLU A 184 10.32 -0.28 -1.40
C GLU A 184 11.24 0.87 -1.86
N GLU A 185 12.55 0.60 -1.97
CA GLU A 185 13.48 1.60 -2.48
C GLU A 185 13.07 2.02 -3.90
N TRP A 186 13.21 3.31 -4.20
CA TRP A 186 12.98 3.86 -5.53
C TRP A 186 14.28 4.44 -6.12
N PRO A 187 15.11 3.60 -6.75
CA PRO A 187 16.45 3.98 -7.21
C PRO A 187 16.44 5.10 -8.25
N GLU A 188 15.44 5.14 -9.14
CA GLU A 188 15.34 6.12 -10.21
C GLU A 188 15.16 7.54 -9.66
N LEU A 189 14.19 7.72 -8.75
CA LEU A 189 13.98 9.01 -8.09
C LEU A 189 15.15 9.35 -7.16
N LYS A 190 15.71 8.37 -6.45
CA LYS A 190 16.91 8.58 -5.63
C LYS A 190 18.07 9.14 -6.46
N ALA A 191 18.38 8.55 -7.61
CA ALA A 191 19.44 9.02 -8.49
C ALA A 191 19.16 10.43 -9.06
N GLY A 192 17.89 10.76 -9.30
CA GLY A 192 17.48 12.13 -9.66
C GLY A 192 17.72 13.12 -8.51
N LEU A 193 17.29 12.76 -7.30
CA LEU A 193 17.41 13.59 -6.11
C LEU A 193 18.87 13.74 -5.64
N GLU A 194 19.75 12.77 -5.86
CA GLU A 194 21.20 12.89 -5.56
C GLU A 194 21.85 14.08 -6.29
N ARG A 195 21.29 14.47 -7.44
CA ARG A 195 21.77 15.60 -8.26
C ARG A 195 21.02 16.90 -7.98
N ALA A 196 19.97 16.85 -7.16
CA ALA A 196 19.20 18.03 -6.80
C ALA A 196 20.05 18.97 -5.91
N PRO A 197 19.79 20.28 -5.95
CA PRO A 197 20.54 21.26 -5.16
C PRO A 197 20.09 21.23 -3.69
N TRP A 198 20.46 20.18 -2.95
CA TRP A 198 20.20 20.08 -1.52
C TRP A 198 20.90 21.20 -0.73
N PRO A 199 20.28 21.70 0.35
CA PRO A 199 20.89 22.75 1.15
C PRO A 199 22.19 22.28 1.77
N ARG A 200 23.20 23.16 1.83
CA ARG A 200 24.46 22.92 2.56
C ARG A 200 24.48 23.81 3.79
N ALA A 201 24.49 23.19 4.96
CA ALA A 201 24.50 23.87 6.25
C ALA A 201 25.68 23.36 7.09
N GLN A 202 26.12 24.21 8.03
CA GLN A 202 26.99 23.77 9.12
C GLN A 202 26.13 23.09 10.19
N GLY A 203 26.64 22.03 10.82
CA GLY A 203 25.86 21.20 11.74
C GLY A 203 24.89 20.25 11.04
N LEU A 204 23.94 19.72 11.80
CA LEU A 204 22.93 18.77 11.31
C LEU A 204 21.87 19.54 10.53
N LEU A 205 21.52 19.02 9.35
CA LEU A 205 20.31 19.39 8.63
C LEU A 205 19.65 18.13 8.08
N SER A 206 18.35 17.97 8.27
CA SER A 206 17.57 16.95 7.59
C SER A 206 16.25 17.48 7.06
N ASN A 207 15.80 16.96 5.93
CA ASN A 207 14.47 17.19 5.37
C ASN A 207 13.74 15.86 5.31
N ARG A 208 12.49 15.85 5.76
CA ARG A 208 11.59 14.72 5.59
C ARG A 208 10.31 15.17 4.90
N LEU A 209 9.83 14.34 3.99
CA LEU A 209 8.50 14.48 3.39
C LEU A 209 7.85 13.11 3.35
N PHE A 210 6.57 13.08 3.69
CA PHE A 210 5.72 11.90 3.58
C PHE A 210 4.42 12.31 2.91
N LEU A 211 3.95 11.48 1.97
CA LEU A 211 2.65 11.66 1.35
C LEU A 211 1.94 10.33 1.15
N VAL A 212 0.61 10.40 1.02
CA VAL A 212 -0.26 9.30 0.64
C VAL A 212 -1.05 9.71 -0.61
N LEU A 213 -1.08 8.84 -1.62
CA LEU A 213 -1.96 8.96 -2.78
C LEU A 213 -3.10 7.95 -2.65
N GLN A 214 -4.32 8.39 -2.96
CA GLN A 214 -5.51 7.55 -3.02
C GLN A 214 -6.32 7.86 -4.27
N GLY A 215 -7.02 6.86 -4.81
CA GLY A 215 -7.98 7.05 -5.89
C GLY A 215 -8.11 5.82 -6.77
N GLY A 216 -9.30 5.65 -7.35
CA GLY A 216 -9.70 4.40 -8.02
C GLY A 216 -9.84 3.23 -7.05
N VAL A 217 -10.10 2.04 -7.57
CA VAL A 217 -10.25 0.83 -6.76
C VAL A 217 -8.90 0.32 -6.24
N ASP A 218 -8.83 0.04 -4.94
CA ASP A 218 -7.65 -0.55 -4.30
C ASP A 218 -7.78 -2.08 -4.23
N VAL A 219 -7.08 -2.78 -5.13
CA VAL A 219 -7.08 -4.24 -5.18
C VAL A 219 -6.57 -4.85 -3.87
N SER A 220 -5.64 -4.19 -3.17
CA SER A 220 -5.13 -4.71 -1.90
C SER A 220 -6.15 -4.59 -0.77
N ARG A 221 -7.03 -3.58 -0.79
CA ARG A 221 -8.17 -3.49 0.14
C ARG A 221 -9.23 -4.55 -0.19
N ALA A 222 -9.48 -4.81 -1.47
CA ALA A 222 -10.36 -5.90 -1.88
C ALA A 222 -9.82 -7.27 -1.44
N VAL A 223 -8.50 -7.51 -1.54
CA VAL A 223 -7.85 -8.71 -0.98
C VAL A 223 -8.06 -8.81 0.53
N ALA A 224 -7.89 -7.72 1.28
CA ALA A 224 -8.19 -7.70 2.71
C ALA A 224 -9.65 -8.02 3.02
N THR A 225 -10.59 -7.65 2.16
CA THR A 225 -12.01 -7.97 2.34
C THR A 225 -12.25 -9.48 2.31
N PHE A 226 -11.52 -10.22 1.47
CA PHE A 226 -11.56 -11.70 1.49
C PHE A 226 -11.08 -12.28 2.82
N VAL A 227 -10.06 -11.66 3.43
CA VAL A 227 -9.52 -12.08 4.72
C VAL A 227 -10.48 -11.75 5.86
N GLU A 228 -10.99 -10.51 5.90
CA GLU A 228 -11.91 -10.01 6.93
C GLU A 228 -13.26 -10.75 6.90
N HIS A 229 -13.66 -11.24 5.73
CA HIS A 229 -14.93 -11.93 5.49
C HIS A 229 -14.74 -13.37 4.99
N ALA A 230 -13.71 -14.07 5.50
CA ALA A 230 -13.33 -15.42 5.09
C ALA A 230 -14.49 -16.43 5.14
N ASP A 231 -15.42 -16.29 6.08
CA ASP A 231 -16.59 -17.19 6.23
C ASP A 231 -17.86 -16.67 5.54
N GLN A 232 -17.81 -15.51 4.89
CA GLN A 232 -18.98 -14.91 4.25
C GLN A 232 -19.09 -15.32 2.78
N PRO A 233 -20.33 -15.39 2.25
CA PRO A 233 -20.54 -15.67 0.83
C PRO A 233 -20.02 -14.52 -0.05
N VAL A 234 -19.71 -14.84 -1.31
CA VAL A 234 -19.08 -13.91 -2.27
C VAL A 234 -19.91 -12.64 -2.52
N ASP A 235 -21.23 -12.72 -2.43
CA ASP A 235 -22.11 -11.54 -2.61
C ASP A 235 -21.94 -10.51 -1.48
N VAL A 236 -21.60 -10.94 -0.27
CA VAL A 236 -21.28 -10.03 0.84
C VAL A 236 -19.95 -9.32 0.57
N ILE A 237 -18.92 -10.08 0.16
CA ILE A 237 -17.60 -9.52 -0.20
C ILE A 237 -17.71 -8.53 -1.35
N GLN A 238 -18.51 -8.85 -2.38
CA GLN A 238 -18.73 -7.96 -3.51
C GLN A 238 -19.39 -6.63 -3.10
N ARG A 239 -20.35 -6.67 -2.18
CA ARG A 239 -20.98 -5.44 -1.65
C ARG A 239 -19.98 -4.59 -0.87
N GLU A 240 -19.12 -5.22 -0.09
CA GLU A 240 -18.10 -4.52 0.69
C GLU A 240 -17.04 -3.86 -0.20
N ILE A 241 -16.60 -4.55 -1.27
CA ILE A 241 -15.70 -3.97 -2.28
C ILE A 241 -16.35 -2.76 -2.97
N GLN A 242 -17.66 -2.81 -3.25
CA GLN A 242 -18.38 -1.65 -3.79
C GLN A 242 -18.49 -0.50 -2.78
N ALA A 243 -18.72 -0.79 -1.50
CA ALA A 243 -18.75 0.22 -0.44
C ALA A 243 -17.41 0.95 -0.29
N GLN A 244 -16.31 0.32 -0.70
CA GLN A 244 -14.97 0.90 -0.77
C GLN A 244 -14.71 1.75 -2.02
N GLY A 245 -15.72 1.92 -2.89
CA GLY A 245 -15.67 2.81 -4.06
C GLY A 245 -15.45 2.11 -5.40
N ALA A 246 -15.41 0.77 -5.45
CA ALA A 246 -15.39 0.05 -6.71
C ALA A 246 -16.74 0.18 -7.44
N SER A 247 -16.71 0.32 -8.76
CA SER A 247 -17.89 0.11 -9.59
C SER A 247 -18.37 -1.34 -9.50
N LEU A 248 -19.62 -1.60 -9.93
CA LEU A 248 -20.17 -2.95 -9.95
C LEU A 248 -19.30 -3.91 -10.78
N LEU A 249 -18.86 -3.50 -11.97
CA LEU A 249 -18.02 -4.33 -12.83
C LEU A 249 -16.66 -4.60 -12.20
N GLU A 250 -16.02 -3.60 -11.60
CA GLU A 250 -14.76 -3.80 -10.87
C GLU A 250 -14.93 -4.78 -9.71
N ALA A 251 -16.02 -4.66 -8.94
CA ALA A 251 -16.30 -5.58 -7.84
C ALA A 251 -16.55 -7.02 -8.33
N GLU A 252 -17.35 -7.20 -9.39
CA GLU A 252 -17.58 -8.52 -10.01
C GLU A 252 -16.29 -9.13 -10.55
N LYS A 253 -15.45 -8.32 -11.21
CA LYS A 253 -14.12 -8.74 -11.65
C LYS A 253 -13.25 -9.14 -10.47
N LEU A 254 -13.17 -8.32 -9.43
CA LEU A 254 -12.28 -8.54 -8.28
C LEU A 254 -12.67 -9.79 -7.48
N VAL A 255 -13.96 -10.04 -7.25
CA VAL A 255 -14.38 -11.24 -6.52
C VAL A 255 -14.06 -12.53 -7.28
N ALA A 256 -13.98 -12.47 -8.61
CA ALA A 256 -13.55 -13.60 -9.43
C ALA A 256 -12.02 -13.64 -9.59
N TYR A 257 -11.36 -12.51 -9.81
CA TYR A 257 -9.93 -12.44 -10.11
C TYR A 257 -9.06 -12.70 -8.90
N ILE A 258 -9.42 -12.23 -7.71
CA ILE A 258 -8.54 -12.35 -6.53
C ILE A 258 -8.27 -13.82 -6.18
N PRO A 259 -9.28 -14.69 -5.98
CA PRO A 259 -9.02 -16.10 -5.70
C PRO A 259 -8.20 -16.76 -6.82
N GLU A 260 -8.53 -16.49 -8.08
CA GLU A 260 -7.88 -17.14 -9.21
C GLU A 260 -6.45 -16.63 -9.48
N ALA A 261 -6.15 -15.36 -9.22
CA ALA A 261 -4.79 -14.82 -9.34
C ALA A 261 -3.88 -15.40 -8.26
N PHE A 262 -4.39 -15.52 -7.03
CA PHE A 262 -3.67 -16.18 -5.93
C PHE A 262 -3.50 -17.68 -6.21
N GLY A 263 -4.56 -18.34 -6.71
CA GLY A 263 -4.50 -19.73 -7.10
C GLY A 263 -3.54 -20.01 -8.26
N ALA A 264 -3.53 -19.14 -9.27
CA ALA A 264 -2.60 -19.19 -10.39
C ALA A 264 -1.14 -19.01 -9.93
N ALA A 265 -0.89 -18.13 -8.95
CA ALA A 265 0.45 -17.96 -8.38
C ALA A 265 0.93 -19.25 -7.69
N CYS A 266 0.07 -19.89 -6.89
CA CYS A 266 0.35 -21.18 -6.26
C CYS A 266 0.58 -22.30 -7.30
N ALA A 267 -0.29 -22.40 -8.31
CA ALA A 267 -0.19 -23.36 -9.40
C ALA A 267 1.12 -23.21 -10.19
N THR A 268 1.52 -21.97 -10.47
CA THR A 268 2.78 -21.66 -11.16
C THR A 268 3.98 -22.08 -10.32
N ASN A 269 3.92 -21.92 -8.98
CA ASN A 269 5.01 -22.29 -8.08
C ASN A 269 5.29 -23.80 -8.07
N VAL A 270 4.27 -24.63 -8.36
CA VAL A 270 4.43 -26.08 -8.54
C VAL A 270 4.65 -26.49 -10.01
N GLY A 271 4.77 -25.53 -10.93
CA GLY A 271 5.11 -25.77 -12.34
C GLY A 271 3.92 -25.99 -13.28
N ALA A 272 2.68 -25.85 -12.81
CA ALA A 272 1.50 -25.92 -13.67
C ALA A 272 1.40 -24.69 -14.59
N LYS A 273 0.82 -24.88 -15.78
CA LYS A 273 0.53 -23.77 -16.69
C LYS A 273 -0.83 -23.18 -16.38
N VAL A 274 -0.87 -21.86 -16.21
CA VAL A 274 -2.07 -21.10 -15.85
C VAL A 274 -2.73 -20.45 -17.07
N PRO A 275 -4.01 -20.06 -16.99
CA PRO A 275 -4.71 -19.46 -18.11
C PRO A 275 -4.14 -18.08 -18.49
N GLU A 276 -4.17 -17.76 -19.78
CA GLU A 276 -3.78 -16.43 -20.30
C GLU A 276 -5.00 -15.52 -20.53
N SER A 277 -6.20 -16.08 -20.50
CA SER A 277 -7.45 -15.39 -20.78
C SER A 277 -8.59 -15.86 -19.87
N VAL A 278 -9.61 -15.02 -19.77
CA VAL A 278 -10.87 -15.27 -19.07
C VAL A 278 -12.02 -14.88 -19.98
N GLN A 279 -13.13 -15.61 -19.88
CA GLN A 279 -14.34 -15.31 -20.62
C GLN A 279 -15.42 -14.79 -19.67
N PHE A 280 -15.92 -13.59 -19.93
CA PHE A 280 -17.10 -13.05 -19.26
C PHE A 280 -18.35 -13.43 -20.05
N VAL A 281 -19.36 -13.96 -19.36
CA VAL A 281 -20.64 -14.33 -19.95
C VAL A 281 -21.78 -13.62 -19.24
N GLU A 282 -22.81 -13.25 -19.97
CA GLU A 282 -24.04 -12.71 -19.39
C GLU A 282 -24.81 -13.82 -18.67
N TRP A 283 -25.15 -13.62 -17.38
CA TRP A 283 -25.77 -14.66 -16.54
C TRP A 283 -27.00 -15.35 -17.16
N ASN A 284 -27.82 -14.62 -17.92
CA ASN A 284 -29.02 -15.13 -18.59
C ASN A 284 -29.03 -14.90 -20.11
N GLY A 285 -27.87 -14.60 -20.70
CA GLY A 285 -27.77 -14.16 -22.08
C GLY A 285 -26.84 -15.01 -22.94
N SER A 286 -26.51 -14.46 -24.12
CA SER A 286 -25.56 -15.08 -25.06
C SER A 286 -24.34 -14.22 -25.31
N ALA A 287 -24.26 -13.03 -24.70
CA ALA A 287 -23.10 -12.16 -24.84
C ALA A 287 -21.89 -12.79 -24.15
N THR A 288 -20.76 -12.79 -24.86
CA THR A 288 -19.48 -13.29 -24.37
C THR A 288 -18.39 -12.28 -24.67
N TYR A 289 -17.47 -12.09 -23.72
CA TYR A 289 -16.34 -11.18 -23.86
C TYR A 289 -15.07 -11.87 -23.39
N ASP A 290 -14.12 -12.07 -24.31
CA ASP A 290 -12.82 -12.64 -24.00
C ASP A 290 -11.85 -11.53 -23.58
N VAL A 291 -11.20 -11.71 -22.44
CA VAL A 291 -10.21 -10.77 -21.90
C VAL A 291 -8.87 -11.48 -21.75
N VAL A 292 -7.82 -10.89 -22.31
CA VAL A 292 -6.43 -11.30 -22.05
C VAL A 292 -6.03 -10.78 -20.67
N LEU A 293 -5.72 -11.70 -19.76
CA LEU A 293 -5.47 -11.40 -18.36
C LEU A 293 -4.27 -10.47 -18.17
N ALA A 294 -3.24 -10.61 -19.00
CA ALA A 294 -2.07 -9.73 -19.01
C ALA A 294 -2.34 -8.28 -19.43
N GLN A 295 -3.56 -7.98 -19.89
CA GLN A 295 -3.99 -6.63 -20.29
C GLN A 295 -5.03 -6.03 -19.33
N ASP A 296 -5.51 -6.79 -18.35
CA ASP A 296 -6.48 -6.27 -17.37
C ASP A 296 -5.76 -5.80 -16.10
N PRO A 297 -5.88 -4.50 -15.75
CA PRO A 297 -5.13 -3.93 -14.62
C PRO A 297 -5.50 -4.55 -13.27
N LEU A 298 -6.76 -4.98 -13.08
CA LEU A 298 -7.19 -5.59 -11.83
C LEU A 298 -6.54 -6.97 -11.65
N TRP A 299 -6.44 -7.74 -12.73
CA TRP A 299 -5.75 -9.03 -12.71
C TRP A 299 -4.25 -8.89 -12.47
N LEU A 300 -3.60 -7.94 -13.15
CA LEU A 300 -2.16 -7.70 -13.00
C LEU A 300 -1.81 -7.34 -11.56
N GLU A 301 -2.59 -6.46 -10.93
CA GLU A 301 -2.36 -6.06 -9.54
C GLU A 301 -2.66 -7.21 -8.57
N ALA A 302 -3.74 -7.97 -8.75
CA ALA A 302 -4.03 -9.15 -7.94
C ALA A 302 -2.90 -10.19 -8.04
N SER A 303 -2.38 -10.43 -9.25
CA SER A 303 -1.25 -11.34 -9.50
C SER A 303 0.04 -10.85 -8.85
N ARG A 304 0.29 -9.53 -8.88
CA ARG A 304 1.43 -8.92 -8.20
C ARG A 304 1.36 -9.11 -6.68
N LEU A 305 0.19 -8.88 -6.09
CA LEU A 305 -0.04 -9.09 -4.66
C LEU A 305 0.11 -10.56 -4.26
N ALA A 306 -0.45 -11.48 -5.06
CA ALA A 306 -0.30 -12.93 -4.85
C ALA A 306 1.18 -13.34 -4.83
N LYS A 307 1.97 -12.87 -5.80
CA LYS A 307 3.41 -13.16 -5.84
C LYS A 307 4.15 -12.62 -4.63
N ARG A 308 3.85 -11.39 -4.19
CA ARG A 308 4.46 -10.81 -2.97
C ARG A 308 4.16 -11.67 -1.75
N THR A 309 2.91 -12.12 -1.60
CA THR A 309 2.51 -13.02 -0.51
C THR A 309 3.31 -14.32 -0.53
N LEU A 310 3.46 -14.95 -1.70
CA LEU A 310 4.26 -16.18 -1.82
C LEU A 310 5.77 -15.97 -1.60
N ASP A 311 6.29 -14.76 -1.84
CA ASP A 311 7.65 -14.37 -1.46
C ASP A 311 7.82 -14.12 0.05
N GLY A 312 6.79 -14.39 0.86
CA GLY A 312 6.79 -14.16 2.31
C GLY A 312 6.56 -12.70 2.72
N ARG A 313 5.96 -11.89 1.84
CA ARG A 313 5.66 -10.47 2.09
C ARG A 313 4.16 -10.19 2.01
N GLY A 314 3.58 -9.64 3.07
CA GLY A 314 2.17 -9.25 3.08
C GLY A 314 1.35 -10.17 3.99
N LEU A 315 0.54 -11.05 3.41
CA LEU A 315 -0.41 -11.89 4.15
C LEU A 315 0.29 -13.05 4.88
N SER A 316 -0.30 -13.49 6.00
CA SER A 316 0.07 -14.76 6.66
C SER A 316 -0.47 -15.98 5.89
N GLU A 317 -0.06 -17.18 6.29
CA GLU A 317 -0.56 -18.44 5.72
C GLU A 317 -2.07 -18.59 5.89
N ASP A 318 -2.60 -18.39 7.09
CA ASP A 318 -4.06 -18.44 7.33
C ASP A 318 -4.84 -17.41 6.48
N GLN A 319 -4.26 -16.23 6.25
CA GLN A 319 -4.87 -15.19 5.43
C GLN A 319 -4.81 -15.52 3.93
N LEU A 320 -3.74 -16.18 3.50
CA LEU A 320 -3.63 -16.72 2.15
C LEU A 320 -4.70 -17.80 1.93
N ASP A 321 -4.87 -18.72 2.87
CA ASP A 321 -5.86 -19.79 2.83
C ASP A 321 -7.29 -19.25 2.70
N ALA A 322 -7.63 -18.17 3.40
CA ALA A 322 -8.93 -17.49 3.28
C ALA A 322 -9.27 -17.06 1.84
N ILE A 323 -8.25 -16.84 1.00
CA ILE A 323 -8.37 -16.46 -0.41
C ILE A 323 -8.33 -17.69 -1.31
N ILE A 324 -7.28 -18.51 -1.20
CA ILE A 324 -7.02 -19.59 -2.16
C ILE A 324 -8.02 -20.74 -2.08
N ASN A 325 -8.66 -20.94 -0.92
CA ASN A 325 -9.73 -21.94 -0.75
C ASN A 325 -11.01 -21.61 -1.55
N ARG A 326 -11.03 -20.46 -2.24
CA ARG A 326 -12.10 -20.05 -3.15
C ARG A 326 -11.70 -20.14 -4.63
N SER A 327 -10.48 -20.58 -4.93
CA SER A 327 -9.97 -20.69 -6.31
C SER A 327 -10.43 -21.98 -6.97
N VAL A 328 -11.18 -21.84 -8.05
CA VAL A 328 -11.56 -22.97 -8.91
C VAL A 328 -10.33 -23.52 -9.63
N LEU A 329 -9.36 -22.68 -10.00
CA LEU A 329 -8.12 -23.14 -10.64
C LEU A 329 -7.34 -24.11 -9.75
N LEU A 330 -7.20 -23.79 -8.46
CA LEU A 330 -6.53 -24.70 -7.52
C LEU A 330 -7.34 -25.96 -7.27
N ASP A 331 -8.66 -25.86 -7.10
CA ASP A 331 -9.52 -27.05 -6.98
C ASP A 331 -9.33 -28.02 -8.16
N LYS A 332 -9.21 -27.49 -9.40
CA LYS A 332 -8.96 -28.30 -10.59
C LYS A 332 -7.55 -28.91 -10.61
N LEU A 333 -6.55 -28.15 -10.17
CA LEU A 333 -5.18 -28.66 -10.06
C LEU A 333 -5.12 -29.80 -9.03
N ASP A 334 -5.74 -29.62 -7.87
CA ASP A 334 -5.77 -30.62 -6.80
C ASP A 334 -6.47 -31.91 -7.25
N VAL A 335 -7.60 -31.79 -7.97
CA VAL A 335 -8.28 -32.94 -8.58
C VAL A 335 -7.37 -33.67 -9.58
N ALA A 336 -6.61 -32.94 -10.41
CA ALA A 336 -5.69 -33.55 -11.38
C ALA A 336 -4.53 -34.28 -10.68
N ILE A 337 -3.95 -33.67 -9.64
CA ILE A 337 -2.87 -34.26 -8.85
C ILE A 337 -3.36 -35.51 -8.11
N ALA A 338 -4.55 -35.46 -7.50
CA ALA A 338 -5.18 -36.60 -6.84
C ALA A 338 -5.45 -37.76 -7.82
N ALA A 339 -5.70 -37.47 -9.09
CA ALA A 339 -5.81 -38.45 -10.17
C ALA A 339 -4.46 -38.98 -10.68
N GLY A 340 -3.34 -38.53 -10.11
CA GLY A 340 -1.98 -38.97 -10.44
C GLY A 340 -1.25 -38.12 -11.48
N ALA A 341 -1.79 -36.96 -11.88
CA ALA A 341 -1.08 -36.04 -12.75
C ALA A 341 0.11 -35.40 -12.02
N LYS A 342 1.21 -35.20 -12.74
CA LYS A 342 2.30 -34.35 -12.24
C LYS A 342 1.96 -32.89 -12.50
N PRO A 343 2.17 -31.96 -11.55
CA PRO A 343 1.83 -30.56 -11.73
C PRO A 343 2.41 -29.94 -13.01
N GLU A 344 3.63 -30.30 -13.40
CA GLU A 344 4.36 -29.68 -14.53
C GLU A 344 3.78 -29.99 -15.91
N ILE A 345 2.89 -31.00 -15.99
CA ILE A 345 2.17 -31.35 -17.22
C ILE A 345 0.72 -30.88 -17.21
N VAL A 346 0.25 -30.30 -16.10
CA VAL A 346 -1.12 -29.76 -15.99
C VAL A 346 -1.18 -28.41 -16.68
N VAL A 347 -2.18 -28.25 -17.54
CA VAL A 347 -2.52 -27.01 -18.22
C VAL A 347 -3.94 -26.63 -17.83
N LEU A 348 -4.07 -25.52 -17.10
CA LEU A 348 -5.35 -24.96 -16.70
C LEU A 348 -5.86 -24.07 -17.84
N GLY A 349 -7.05 -24.39 -18.35
CA GLY A 349 -7.68 -23.63 -19.44
C GLY A 349 -8.36 -22.35 -18.96
N PRO A 350 -8.80 -21.48 -19.89
CA PRO A 350 -9.57 -20.28 -19.55
C PRO A 350 -10.77 -20.60 -18.64
N PHE A 351 -11.02 -19.71 -17.68
CA PHE A 351 -12.18 -19.79 -16.80
C PHE A 351 -13.27 -18.82 -17.24
N THR A 352 -14.49 -19.08 -16.78
CA THR A 352 -15.68 -18.33 -17.16
C THR A 352 -16.25 -17.61 -15.94
N ILE A 353 -16.52 -16.32 -16.09
CA ILE A 353 -17.16 -15.49 -15.07
C ILE A 353 -18.52 -15.06 -15.60
N ALA A 354 -19.57 -15.34 -14.85
CA ALA A 354 -20.90 -14.83 -15.17
C ALA A 354 -21.10 -13.46 -14.52
N LEU A 355 -21.49 -12.47 -15.32
CA LEU A 355 -21.79 -11.10 -14.88
C LEU A 355 -23.29 -10.89 -14.71
N THR A 356 -23.66 -10.00 -13.80
CA THR A 356 -25.04 -9.46 -13.74
C THR A 356 -25.41 -8.74 -15.04
N GLU A 357 -26.68 -8.41 -15.21
CA GLU A 357 -27.14 -7.64 -16.38
C GLU A 357 -26.45 -6.27 -16.43
N GLU A 358 -26.39 -5.56 -15.30
CA GLU A 358 -25.70 -4.27 -15.22
C GLU A 358 -24.18 -4.41 -15.44
N GLY A 359 -23.55 -5.44 -14.85
CA GLY A 359 -22.14 -5.76 -15.10
C GLY A 359 -21.85 -6.04 -16.58
N THR A 360 -22.75 -6.78 -17.25
CA THR A 360 -22.66 -7.06 -18.69
C THR A 360 -22.75 -5.78 -19.52
N GLN A 361 -23.61 -4.83 -19.14
CA GLN A 361 -23.71 -3.53 -19.81
C GLN A 361 -22.42 -2.72 -19.66
N ALA A 362 -21.86 -2.66 -18.45
CA ALA A 362 -20.59 -1.99 -18.20
C ALA A 362 -19.43 -2.66 -18.98
N MET A 363 -19.38 -3.99 -19.00
CA MET A 363 -18.37 -4.76 -19.74
C MET A 363 -18.44 -4.46 -21.24
N ARG A 364 -19.65 -4.27 -21.80
CA ARG A 364 -19.84 -3.89 -23.19
C ARG A 364 -19.22 -2.52 -23.52
N LEU A 365 -19.38 -1.56 -22.62
CA LEU A 365 -18.79 -0.22 -22.78
C LEU A 365 -17.26 -0.29 -22.72
N GLU A 366 -16.72 -1.00 -21.73
CA GLU A 366 -15.27 -1.20 -21.58
C GLU A 366 -14.67 -1.89 -22.82
N ALA A 367 -15.33 -2.93 -23.35
CA ALA A 367 -14.91 -3.61 -24.56
C ALA A 367 -14.93 -2.68 -25.80
N ALA A 368 -15.94 -1.82 -25.91
CA ALA A 368 -16.02 -0.84 -27.00
C ALA A 368 -14.91 0.22 -26.92
N GLU A 369 -14.59 0.69 -25.71
CA GLU A 369 -13.48 1.62 -25.48
C GLU A 369 -12.13 1.00 -25.85
N ARG A 370 -11.85 -0.23 -25.40
CA ARG A 370 -10.64 -0.98 -25.76
C ARG A 370 -10.50 -1.14 -27.29
N ALA A 371 -11.59 -1.52 -27.97
CA ALA A 371 -11.60 -1.65 -29.43
C ALA A 371 -11.36 -0.30 -30.13
N SER A 372 -11.83 0.81 -29.56
CA SER A 372 -11.61 2.15 -30.13
C SER A 372 -10.15 2.60 -30.03
N LEU A 373 -9.45 2.22 -28.95
CA LEU A 373 -8.03 2.52 -28.74
C LEU A 373 -7.14 1.70 -29.69
N GLN A 374 -7.46 0.41 -29.89
CA GLN A 374 -6.72 -0.46 -30.82
C GLN A 374 -6.84 -0.06 -32.30
N ASN A 375 -7.87 0.71 -32.67
CA ASN A 375 -8.05 1.22 -34.04
C ASN A 375 -7.42 2.61 -34.28
N ARG A 376 -6.79 3.21 -33.26
CA ARG A 376 -6.12 4.52 -33.34
C ARG A 376 -4.60 4.43 -33.47
N ASP A 377 -4.05 3.23 -33.29
CA ASP A 377 -2.67 2.85 -33.60
C ASP A 377 -2.59 2.17 -34.98
#